data_AF-A0A833REF1-F1
#
_entry.id   AF-A0A833REF1-F1
#
_cell.length_a   1.000
_cell.length_b   1.000
_cell.length_c   1.000
_cell.angle_alpha   90.00
_cell.angle_beta   90.00
_cell.angle_gamma   90.00
#
_symmetry.space_group_name_H-M   'P 1'
#
loop_
_entity.id
_entity.type
_entity.pdbx_description
1 polymer ?
#
loop_
_entity_poly.entity_id
_entity_poly.type
_entity_poly.pdbx_seq_one_letter_code
_entity_poly.pdbx_strand_id
1 'polypeptide(L)'
;MEKRCQFSQSLLSLLCTLSFYSVSVAALRFYLWCRSFCIPDIKLMHETGLDAYRFSIAWPRLIPDGRGKVNAKGLEYYNNFIDELLSYGIQPHVTLYHFDLPLALQEEYNGQLSPKFIDDFTAYANVCFKAFGDRVKYWVTVNEPNIEPIGAYDQGFIPPRRCSYPFGVNCTGGNSTVEPYIVAHHSLLAHASAVNLYKEKYQEKQGGKIGITLLGAWSEPATENPDDIAAARRMLDFHIGWMLHPLVYGTYPPVMRKNVGSRLPSLSEEDSRRVKGSFDFVGFNHYSVWYVQADTSQLENPVRDYMLDAAVKIPAHVNFLSFCLLITSTPRKVTGGEQTTLWALIKLLDHIKVYYGNPPVMIHENDLCRVEFAYQRVITS
;
A
#
# COMPACT_ATOMS: atom_id res chain seq x y z
N MET A 1 -0.70 -42.14 17.88
CA MET A 1 0.62 -41.54 18.16
C MET A 1 1.07 -40.82 16.91
N GLU A 2 1.44 -39.55 17.10
CA GLU A 2 1.53 -38.47 16.12
C GLU A 2 2.32 -38.82 14.85
N LYS A 3 1.73 -38.50 13.69
CA LYS A 3 2.50 -38.26 12.46
C LYS A 3 2.49 -36.75 12.22
N ARG A 4 3.59 -36.10 12.61
CA ARG A 4 3.94 -34.74 12.16
C ARG A 4 4.10 -34.77 10.64
N CYS A 5 3.19 -34.11 9.92
CA CYS A 5 3.41 -33.78 8.51
C CYS A 5 4.40 -32.61 8.45
N GLN A 6 5.56 -32.87 7.85
CA GLN A 6 6.51 -31.84 7.44
C GLN A 6 5.85 -30.96 6.37
N PHE A 7 5.65 -29.70 6.73
CA PHE A 7 5.25 -28.62 5.83
C PHE A 7 6.38 -28.33 4.83
N SER A 8 6.01 -28.13 3.56
CA SER A 8 6.83 -27.45 2.56
C SER A 8 6.25 -26.05 2.39
N GLN A 9 6.90 -25.03 2.96
CA GLN A 9 6.43 -23.63 3.04
C GLN A 9 6.59 -22.85 1.71
N SER A 10 6.31 -23.48 0.57
CA SER A 10 6.53 -22.89 -0.75
C SER A 10 5.36 -22.06 -1.31
N LEU A 11 4.23 -21.95 -0.60
CA LEU A 11 3.01 -21.32 -1.12
C LEU A 11 2.79 -19.84 -0.74
N LEU A 12 3.27 -19.37 0.42
CA LEU A 12 3.07 -17.96 0.82
C LEU A 12 4.07 -16.98 0.19
N SER A 13 5.26 -17.46 -0.21
CA SER A 13 6.31 -16.62 -0.80
C SER A 13 6.05 -16.22 -2.26
N LEU A 14 5.08 -16.86 -2.92
CA LEU A 14 4.79 -16.61 -4.34
C LEU A 14 3.97 -15.33 -4.59
N LEU A 15 3.15 -14.88 -3.63
CA LEU A 15 2.30 -13.69 -3.81
C LEU A 15 3.09 -12.38 -3.76
N CYS A 16 4.24 -12.33 -3.07
CA CYS A 16 5.14 -11.18 -3.09
C CYS A 16 6.07 -11.15 -4.32
N THR A 17 6.38 -12.30 -4.93
CA THR A 17 7.32 -12.39 -6.06
C THR A 17 6.66 -12.26 -7.44
N LEU A 18 5.32 -12.39 -7.53
CA LEU A 18 4.60 -12.37 -8.81
C LEU A 18 4.34 -10.96 -9.38
N SER A 19 4.60 -9.88 -8.63
CA SER A 19 4.55 -8.51 -9.16
C SER A 19 5.79 -8.10 -9.95
N PHE A 20 6.85 -8.93 -9.97
CA PHE A 20 8.19 -8.52 -10.44
C PHE A 20 8.79 -9.36 -11.58
N TYR A 21 8.14 -10.44 -12.03
CA TYR A 21 8.49 -11.15 -13.26
C TYR A 21 7.53 -10.79 -14.40
N SER A 22 8.01 -10.77 -15.64
CA SER A 22 7.24 -10.29 -16.80
C SER A 22 5.84 -10.91 -16.87
N VAL A 23 4.85 -10.03 -17.05
CA VAL A 23 3.40 -10.32 -17.06
C VAL A 23 3.04 -11.44 -18.06
N SER A 24 3.88 -11.69 -19.06
CA SER A 24 3.68 -12.72 -20.08
C SER A 24 3.75 -14.16 -19.55
N VAL A 25 4.59 -14.44 -18.54
CA VAL A 25 4.67 -15.79 -17.94
C VAL A 25 3.60 -15.97 -16.85
N ALA A 26 3.23 -14.89 -16.16
CA ALA A 26 2.09 -14.88 -15.24
C ALA A 26 0.77 -15.16 -16.00
N ALA A 27 0.57 -14.57 -17.18
CA ALA A 27 -0.63 -14.77 -18.00
C ALA A 27 -0.78 -16.20 -18.55
N LEU A 28 0.32 -16.86 -18.92
CA LEU A 28 0.27 -18.24 -19.43
C LEU A 28 0.07 -19.28 -18.31
N ARG A 29 0.61 -19.03 -17.11
CA ARG A 29 0.32 -19.84 -15.91
C ARG A 29 -1.11 -19.60 -15.39
N PHE A 30 -1.68 -18.40 -15.58
CA PHE A 30 -3.04 -18.03 -15.16
C PHE A 30 -4.15 -18.89 -15.80
N TYR A 31 -4.01 -19.24 -17.08
CA TYR A 31 -5.02 -20.05 -17.79
C TYR A 31 -5.06 -21.52 -17.34
N LEU A 32 -3.94 -22.08 -16.87
CA LEU A 32 -3.86 -23.41 -16.25
C LEU A 32 -4.13 -23.39 -14.73
N TRP A 33 -3.99 -22.23 -14.08
CA TRP A 33 -4.24 -21.98 -12.65
C TRP A 33 -5.74 -21.97 -12.29
N CYS A 34 -6.60 -21.41 -13.15
CA CYS A 34 -8.02 -21.15 -12.88
C CYS A 34 -8.96 -22.38 -12.76
N ARG A 35 -8.54 -23.60 -13.11
CA ARG A 35 -9.43 -24.78 -13.00
C ARG A 35 -9.09 -25.76 -11.88
N SER A 36 -7.93 -25.64 -11.25
CA SER A 36 -7.45 -26.66 -10.30
C SER A 36 -6.95 -26.14 -8.95
N PHE A 37 -6.79 -24.82 -8.73
CA PHE A 37 -6.10 -24.30 -7.53
C PHE A 37 -6.83 -23.25 -6.65
N CYS A 38 -7.81 -22.48 -7.14
CA CYS A 38 -8.54 -21.55 -6.23
C CYS A 38 -9.41 -22.26 -5.17
N ILE A 39 -10.02 -23.40 -5.53
CA ILE A 39 -10.85 -24.20 -4.62
C ILE A 39 -10.00 -24.81 -3.47
N PRO A 40 -8.80 -25.38 -3.73
CA PRO A 40 -7.88 -25.75 -2.66
C PRO A 40 -7.54 -24.61 -1.70
N ASP A 41 -7.36 -23.39 -2.21
CA ASP A 41 -6.92 -22.26 -1.39
C ASP A 41 -8.01 -21.75 -0.44
N ILE A 42 -9.26 -21.59 -0.90
CA ILE A 42 -10.37 -21.14 -0.02
C ILE A 42 -10.74 -22.20 1.00
N LYS A 43 -10.76 -23.48 0.59
CA LYS A 43 -10.98 -24.57 1.54
C LYS A 43 -9.90 -24.61 2.61
N LEU A 44 -8.64 -24.40 2.24
CA LEU A 44 -7.54 -24.31 3.20
C LEU A 44 -7.67 -23.08 4.12
N MET A 45 -8.10 -21.92 3.59
CA MET A 45 -8.39 -20.73 4.39
C MET A 45 -9.46 -21.01 5.46
N HIS A 46 -10.54 -21.72 5.07
CA HIS A 46 -11.58 -22.15 5.99
C HIS A 46 -11.06 -23.14 7.03
N GLU A 47 -10.31 -24.17 6.62
CA GLU A 47 -9.72 -25.16 7.53
C GLU A 47 -8.72 -24.55 8.51
N THR A 48 -8.09 -23.43 8.13
CA THR A 48 -7.20 -22.64 9.01
C THR A 48 -7.98 -21.78 9.99
N GLY A 49 -9.29 -21.59 9.79
CA GLY A 49 -10.16 -20.80 10.65
C GLY A 49 -10.14 -19.30 10.36
N LEU A 50 -9.90 -18.89 9.12
CA LEU A 50 -9.95 -17.47 8.74
C LEU A 50 -11.40 -16.95 8.70
N ASP A 51 -11.69 -15.91 9.49
CA ASP A 51 -12.99 -15.22 9.47
C ASP A 51 -13.12 -14.25 8.28
N ALA A 52 -12.00 -13.76 7.75
CA ALA A 52 -11.96 -12.78 6.68
C ALA A 52 -10.76 -13.01 5.75
N TYR A 53 -10.91 -12.61 4.50
CA TYR A 53 -9.83 -12.64 3.51
C TYR A 53 -9.76 -11.32 2.75
N ARG A 54 -8.58 -10.69 2.80
CA ARG A 54 -8.30 -9.46 2.06
C ARG A 54 -7.69 -9.75 0.70
N PHE A 55 -8.28 -9.19 -0.36
CA PHE A 55 -7.74 -9.28 -1.72
C PHE A 55 -7.97 -7.96 -2.48
N SER A 56 -7.37 -7.82 -3.66
CA SER A 56 -7.62 -6.68 -4.55
C SER A 56 -8.37 -7.09 -5.82
N ILE A 57 -9.21 -6.17 -6.30
CA ILE A 57 -9.75 -6.25 -7.65
C ILE A 57 -8.74 -5.56 -8.56
N ALA A 58 -8.26 -6.28 -9.58
CA ALA A 58 -7.31 -5.73 -10.51
C ALA A 58 -8.05 -4.81 -11.49
N TRP A 59 -7.80 -3.51 -11.46
CA TRP A 59 -8.42 -2.53 -12.36
C TRP A 59 -8.25 -2.95 -13.83
N PRO A 60 -7.05 -3.23 -14.36
CA PRO A 60 -6.86 -3.65 -15.76
C PRO A 60 -7.47 -5.03 -16.07
N ARG A 61 -7.85 -5.84 -15.07
CA ARG A 61 -8.61 -7.08 -15.32
C ARG A 61 -10.08 -6.79 -15.54
N LEU A 62 -10.65 -5.90 -14.74
CA LEU A 62 -12.06 -5.55 -14.78
C LEU A 62 -12.38 -4.58 -15.91
N ILE A 63 -11.51 -3.59 -16.14
CA ILE A 63 -11.61 -2.56 -17.19
C ILE A 63 -10.22 -2.38 -17.82
N PRO A 64 -9.89 -3.14 -18.88
CA PRO A 64 -8.53 -3.23 -19.43
C PRO A 64 -7.90 -1.91 -19.85
N ASP A 65 -8.65 -1.04 -20.52
CA ASP A 65 -8.17 0.25 -21.00
C ASP A 65 -8.36 1.36 -19.94
N GLY A 66 -8.66 0.98 -18.70
CA GLY A 66 -8.99 1.87 -17.58
C GLY A 66 -10.38 2.50 -17.65
N ARG A 67 -10.92 2.69 -18.85
CA ARG A 67 -12.28 3.18 -19.12
C ARG A 67 -13.06 2.22 -20.02
N GLY A 68 -14.38 2.43 -20.08
CA GLY A 68 -15.25 1.76 -21.04
C GLY A 68 -15.95 0.52 -20.48
N LYS A 69 -16.05 -0.52 -21.30
CA LYS A 69 -16.87 -1.70 -20.98
C LYS A 69 -16.16 -2.60 -19.96
N VAL A 70 -16.94 -3.10 -19.02
CA VAL A 70 -16.49 -4.13 -18.08
C VAL A 70 -16.18 -5.41 -18.84
N ASN A 71 -15.02 -6.00 -18.55
CA ASN A 71 -14.65 -7.32 -19.02
C ASN A 71 -15.49 -8.39 -18.32
N ALA A 72 -16.42 -9.02 -19.04
CA ALA A 72 -17.35 -10.01 -18.51
C ALA A 72 -16.65 -11.17 -17.79
N LYS A 73 -15.49 -11.64 -18.29
CA LYS A 73 -14.73 -12.72 -17.64
C LYS A 73 -14.06 -12.27 -16.34
N GLY A 74 -13.58 -11.02 -16.29
CA GLY A 74 -13.04 -10.43 -15.07
C GLY A 74 -14.12 -10.27 -14.02
N LEU A 75 -15.30 -9.82 -14.43
CA LEU A 75 -16.48 -9.70 -13.57
C LEU A 75 -16.93 -11.06 -13.03
N GLU A 76 -17.04 -12.08 -13.89
CA GLU A 76 -17.39 -13.45 -13.50
C GLU A 76 -16.40 -14.03 -12.49
N TYR A 77 -15.09 -13.84 -12.72
CA TYR A 77 -14.05 -14.29 -11.81
C TYR A 77 -14.25 -13.75 -10.38
N TYR A 78 -14.41 -12.43 -10.23
CA TYR A 78 -14.57 -11.84 -8.90
C TYR A 78 -15.91 -12.21 -8.24
N ASN A 79 -16.99 -12.35 -9.02
CA ASN A 79 -18.25 -12.85 -8.48
C ASN A 79 -18.10 -14.26 -7.91
N ASN A 80 -17.56 -15.18 -8.69
CA ASN A 80 -17.37 -16.57 -8.26
C ASN A 80 -16.44 -16.65 -7.04
N PHE A 81 -15.38 -15.85 -7.02
CA PHE A 81 -14.44 -15.82 -5.89
C PHE A 81 -15.10 -15.29 -4.60
N ILE A 82 -15.89 -14.22 -4.69
CA ILE A 82 -16.64 -13.66 -3.56
C ILE A 82 -17.69 -14.65 -3.06
N ASP A 83 -18.44 -15.26 -3.97
CA ASP A 83 -19.47 -16.25 -3.62
C ASP A 83 -18.86 -17.48 -2.93
N GLU A 84 -17.70 -17.92 -3.41
CA GLU A 84 -16.99 -19.05 -2.82
C GLU A 84 -16.47 -18.72 -1.41
N LEU A 85 -15.85 -17.56 -1.19
CA LEU A 85 -15.43 -17.11 0.16
C LEU A 85 -16.62 -17.11 1.12
N LEU A 86 -17.74 -16.53 0.70
CA LEU A 86 -18.96 -16.46 1.52
C LEU A 86 -19.57 -17.83 1.78
N SER A 87 -19.47 -18.77 0.84
CA SER A 87 -19.95 -20.15 1.04
C SER A 87 -19.24 -20.88 2.18
N TYR A 88 -18.00 -20.48 2.49
CA TYR A 88 -17.21 -20.96 3.62
C TYR A 88 -17.27 -20.05 4.86
N GLY A 89 -18.12 -19.01 4.84
CA GLY A 89 -18.26 -18.05 5.93
C GLY A 89 -17.12 -17.03 6.05
N ILE A 90 -16.26 -16.92 5.04
CA ILE A 90 -15.11 -16.02 5.03
C ILE A 90 -15.54 -14.65 4.48
N GLN A 91 -15.34 -13.59 5.26
CA GLN A 91 -15.73 -12.24 4.87
C GLN A 91 -14.75 -11.65 3.83
N PRO A 92 -15.22 -11.19 2.66
CA PRO A 92 -14.36 -10.54 1.67
C PRO A 92 -14.04 -9.09 2.08
N HIS A 93 -12.76 -8.80 2.24
CA HIS A 93 -12.22 -7.44 2.42
C HIS A 93 -11.55 -7.01 1.12
N VAL A 94 -12.14 -6.06 0.39
CA VAL A 94 -11.71 -5.76 -0.98
C VAL A 94 -10.93 -4.46 -1.04
N THR A 95 -9.74 -4.51 -1.64
CA THR A 95 -8.94 -3.35 -2.02
C THR A 95 -9.22 -2.99 -3.48
N LEU A 96 -9.60 -1.74 -3.74
CA LEU A 96 -9.91 -1.27 -5.10
C LEU A 96 -8.65 -1.05 -5.93
N TYR A 97 -7.63 -0.42 -5.35
CA TYR A 97 -6.37 -0.12 -6.02
C TYR A 97 -5.17 -0.58 -5.19
N HIS A 98 -4.32 -1.40 -5.80
CA HIS A 98 -3.12 -1.98 -5.19
C HIS A 98 -1.96 -1.96 -6.19
N PHE A 99 -1.48 -0.75 -6.51
CA PHE A 99 -0.36 -0.48 -7.44
C PHE A 99 -0.58 -0.98 -8.88
N ASP A 100 -1.83 -1.16 -9.29
CA ASP A 100 -2.22 -1.86 -10.51
C ASP A 100 -2.89 -0.94 -11.54
N LEU A 101 -2.41 0.30 -11.66
CA LEU A 101 -2.94 1.27 -12.62
C LEU A 101 -2.95 0.69 -14.05
N PRO A 102 -4.08 0.79 -14.79
CA PRO A 102 -4.12 0.41 -16.20
C PRO A 102 -3.09 1.18 -17.02
N LEU A 103 -2.28 0.47 -17.81
CA LEU A 103 -1.22 1.05 -18.62
C LEU A 103 -1.74 2.14 -19.58
N ALA A 104 -2.94 1.96 -20.14
CA ALA A 104 -3.57 2.95 -21.01
C ALA A 104 -3.70 4.34 -20.35
N LEU A 105 -4.03 4.39 -19.05
CA LEU A 105 -4.14 5.65 -18.30
C LEU A 105 -2.76 6.25 -17.99
N GLN A 106 -1.77 5.39 -17.73
CA GLN A 106 -0.38 5.80 -17.55
C GLN A 106 0.19 6.42 -18.85
N GLU A 107 -0.09 5.83 -20.01
CA GLU A 107 0.38 6.32 -21.31
C GLU A 107 -0.38 7.57 -21.77
N GLU A 108 -1.69 7.66 -21.51
CA GLU A 108 -2.51 8.80 -21.96
C GLU A 108 -2.18 10.10 -21.22
N TYR A 109 -2.01 10.05 -19.90
CA TYR A 109 -1.89 11.26 -19.08
C TYR A 109 -0.90 11.15 -17.92
N ASN A 110 0.00 10.18 -17.93
CA ASN A 110 0.94 9.89 -16.83
C ASN A 110 0.26 9.43 -15.52
N GLY A 111 -0.93 8.84 -15.63
CA GLY A 111 -1.58 8.20 -14.49
C GLY A 111 -1.83 9.16 -13.33
N GLN A 112 -1.38 8.78 -12.14
CA GLN A 112 -1.60 9.53 -10.89
C GLN A 112 -0.95 10.92 -10.87
N LEU A 113 -0.08 11.26 -11.82
CA LEU A 113 0.41 12.63 -11.97
C LEU A 113 -0.64 13.61 -12.50
N SER A 114 -1.71 13.11 -13.13
CA SER A 114 -2.80 13.93 -13.63
C SER A 114 -3.99 13.92 -12.68
N PRO A 115 -4.69 15.06 -12.48
CA PRO A 115 -5.94 15.07 -11.73
C PRO A 115 -7.04 14.22 -12.38
N LYS A 116 -6.92 13.87 -13.68
CA LYS A 116 -7.84 12.94 -14.37
C LYS A 116 -7.93 11.57 -13.70
N PHE A 117 -6.87 11.16 -12.98
CA PHE A 117 -6.86 9.93 -12.19
C PHE A 117 -8.00 9.88 -11.18
N ILE A 118 -8.38 11.03 -10.59
CA ILE A 118 -9.43 11.11 -9.56
C ILE A 118 -10.77 10.65 -10.14
N ASP A 119 -11.15 11.17 -11.31
CA ASP A 119 -12.41 10.86 -11.97
C ASP A 119 -12.44 9.41 -12.46
N ASP A 120 -11.35 8.95 -13.07
CA ASP A 120 -11.23 7.58 -13.59
C ASP A 120 -11.26 6.54 -12.46
N PHE A 121 -10.55 6.79 -11.35
CA PHE A 121 -10.59 5.93 -10.19
C PHE A 121 -12.00 5.92 -9.56
N THR A 122 -12.66 7.08 -9.46
CA THR A 122 -14.02 7.17 -8.94
C THR A 122 -15.01 6.40 -9.82
N ALA A 123 -14.87 6.47 -11.14
CA ALA A 123 -15.69 5.73 -12.09
C ALA A 123 -15.46 4.21 -11.99
N TYR A 124 -14.21 3.78 -11.81
CA TYR A 124 -13.87 2.38 -11.56
C TYR A 124 -14.41 1.88 -10.21
N ALA A 125 -14.27 2.66 -9.14
CA ALA A 125 -14.84 2.35 -7.83
C ALA A 125 -16.37 2.19 -7.91
N ASN A 126 -17.05 3.07 -8.65
CA ASN A 126 -18.49 2.99 -8.93
C ASN A 126 -18.89 1.66 -9.58
N VAL A 127 -18.09 1.13 -10.50
CA VAL A 127 -18.32 -0.18 -11.12
C VAL A 127 -18.19 -1.29 -10.06
N CYS A 128 -17.16 -1.25 -9.24
CA CYS A 128 -16.93 -2.23 -8.18
C CYS A 128 -18.07 -2.23 -7.15
N PHE A 129 -18.50 -1.07 -6.67
CA PHE A 129 -19.59 -0.96 -5.70
C PHE A 129 -20.91 -1.49 -6.26
N LYS A 130 -21.22 -1.22 -7.54
CA LYS A 130 -22.41 -1.77 -8.20
C LYS A 130 -22.36 -3.29 -8.36
N ALA A 131 -21.19 -3.80 -8.75
CA ALA A 131 -21.04 -5.21 -9.11
C ALA A 131 -20.95 -6.14 -7.89
N PHE A 132 -20.35 -5.69 -6.80
CA PHE A 132 -19.96 -6.57 -5.70
C PHE A 132 -20.43 -6.09 -4.31
N GLY A 133 -20.92 -4.85 -4.18
CA GLY A 133 -21.26 -4.26 -2.89
C GLY A 133 -22.51 -4.84 -2.22
N ASP A 134 -23.30 -5.64 -2.95
CA ASP A 134 -24.36 -6.47 -2.37
C ASP A 134 -23.79 -7.49 -1.37
N ARG A 135 -22.58 -7.99 -1.62
CA ARG A 135 -21.89 -9.02 -0.82
C ARG A 135 -20.68 -8.49 -0.05
N VAL A 136 -19.89 -7.59 -0.63
CA VAL A 136 -18.68 -7.02 -0.01
C VAL A 136 -19.04 -5.93 0.97
N LYS A 137 -18.60 -6.08 2.24
CA LYS A 137 -18.90 -5.15 3.34
C LYS A 137 -17.71 -4.36 3.84
N TYR A 138 -16.50 -4.65 3.38
CA TYR A 138 -15.29 -3.91 3.74
C TYR A 138 -14.52 -3.51 2.48
N TRP A 139 -14.43 -2.21 2.26
CA TRP A 139 -13.77 -1.61 1.10
C TRP A 139 -12.53 -0.83 1.55
N VAL A 140 -11.39 -1.14 0.95
CA VAL A 140 -10.17 -0.32 1.00
C VAL A 140 -10.05 0.38 -0.34
N THR A 141 -9.96 1.70 -0.38
CA THR A 141 -9.83 2.41 -1.65
C THR A 141 -8.43 2.23 -2.26
N VAL A 142 -7.40 2.63 -1.53
CA VAL A 142 -6.02 2.73 -2.01
C VAL A 142 -5.13 2.05 -0.98
N ASN A 143 -4.28 1.15 -1.46
CA ASN A 143 -3.24 0.51 -0.66
C ASN A 143 -1.98 1.39 -0.63
N GLU A 144 -1.50 1.69 0.57
CA GLU A 144 -0.23 2.37 0.85
C GLU A 144 0.04 3.61 -0.03
N PRO A 145 -0.89 4.60 -0.07
CA PRO A 145 -0.68 5.85 -0.79
C PRO A 145 0.48 6.68 -0.22
N ASN A 146 1.00 6.32 0.96
CA ASN A 146 2.21 6.88 1.55
C ASN A 146 3.51 6.19 1.12
N ILE A 147 3.46 5.14 0.28
CA ILE A 147 4.65 4.45 -0.22
C ILE A 147 4.74 4.43 -1.75
N GLU A 148 3.62 4.33 -2.47
CA GLU A 148 3.61 4.42 -3.94
C GLU A 148 4.38 5.63 -4.46
N PRO A 149 4.13 6.85 -3.93
CA PRO A 149 4.78 8.05 -4.47
C PRO A 149 6.29 8.01 -4.28
N ILE A 150 6.76 7.38 -3.20
CA ILE A 150 8.19 7.23 -2.90
C ILE A 150 8.80 6.17 -3.83
N GLY A 151 8.19 4.99 -3.93
CA GLY A 151 8.76 3.91 -4.74
C GLY A 151 8.72 4.19 -6.24
N ALA A 152 7.65 4.83 -6.71
CA ALA A 152 7.31 4.94 -8.12
C ALA A 152 7.69 6.29 -8.76
N TYR A 153 7.77 7.36 -7.94
CA TYR A 153 7.98 8.74 -8.40
C TYR A 153 9.10 9.50 -7.68
N ASP A 154 9.75 8.89 -6.68
CA ASP A 154 10.96 9.43 -6.03
C ASP A 154 12.18 8.55 -6.31
N GLN A 155 12.13 7.29 -5.85
CA GLN A 155 13.25 6.36 -5.94
C GLN A 155 13.27 5.57 -7.26
N GLY A 156 12.10 5.46 -7.93
CA GLY A 156 11.96 4.89 -9.26
C GLY A 156 12.20 3.38 -9.36
N PHE A 157 12.02 2.61 -8.29
CA PHE A 157 12.26 1.15 -8.31
C PHE A 157 11.02 0.31 -8.65
N ILE A 158 9.81 0.84 -8.44
CA ILE A 158 8.55 0.25 -8.91
C ILE A 158 7.97 1.05 -10.09
N PRO A 159 7.13 0.44 -10.97
CA PRO A 159 6.46 1.16 -12.05
C PRO A 159 5.70 2.41 -11.56
N PRO A 160 5.66 3.52 -12.34
CA PRO A 160 6.26 3.68 -13.66
C PRO A 160 7.76 4.02 -13.66
N ARG A 161 8.45 3.87 -12.52
CA ARG A 161 9.91 4.06 -12.36
C ARG A 161 10.38 5.47 -12.70
N ARG A 162 9.63 6.47 -12.24
CA ARG A 162 9.99 7.88 -12.40
C ARG A 162 10.85 8.33 -11.24
N CYS A 163 11.92 9.07 -11.55
CA CYS A 163 12.81 9.70 -10.58
C CYS A 163 13.74 10.71 -11.28
N SER A 164 14.53 11.46 -10.52
CA SER A 164 15.49 12.44 -11.06
C SER A 164 16.79 12.47 -10.27
N TYR A 165 17.93 12.61 -10.96
CA TYR A 165 19.25 12.78 -10.35
C TYR A 165 19.29 13.99 -9.39
N PRO A 166 19.97 13.92 -8.23
CA PRO A 166 20.83 12.82 -7.76
C PRO A 166 20.10 11.67 -7.03
N PHE A 167 18.76 11.69 -7.03
CA PHE A 167 17.93 10.72 -6.33
C PHE A 167 17.59 9.50 -7.20
N GLY A 168 17.09 8.45 -6.55
CA GLY A 168 16.61 7.22 -7.20
C GLY A 168 17.69 6.35 -7.84
N VAL A 169 17.24 5.33 -8.58
CA VAL A 169 18.10 4.31 -9.20
C VAL A 169 17.84 4.27 -10.71
N ASN A 170 18.88 4.53 -11.51
CA ASN A 170 18.82 4.49 -12.99
C ASN A 170 17.64 5.29 -13.58
N CYS A 171 17.44 6.51 -13.08
CA CYS A 171 16.35 7.39 -13.48
C CYS A 171 16.42 7.75 -14.97
N THR A 172 15.36 7.43 -15.70
CA THR A 172 15.22 7.75 -17.13
C THR A 172 14.29 8.94 -17.39
N GLY A 173 13.60 9.43 -16.36
CA GLY A 173 12.73 10.60 -16.41
C GLY A 173 11.91 10.74 -15.13
N GLY A 174 11.37 11.93 -14.88
CA GLY A 174 10.65 12.24 -13.65
C GLY A 174 11.22 13.45 -12.92
N ASN A 175 10.65 13.74 -11.76
CA ASN A 175 11.13 14.77 -10.86
C ASN A 175 10.81 14.40 -9.41
N SER A 176 11.78 13.75 -8.75
CA SER A 176 11.74 13.29 -7.37
C SER A 176 11.45 14.40 -6.36
N THR A 177 11.74 15.65 -6.72
CA THR A 177 11.50 16.82 -5.86
C THR A 177 10.03 17.24 -5.82
N VAL A 178 9.18 16.84 -6.78
CA VAL A 178 7.77 17.30 -6.85
C VAL A 178 6.76 16.18 -7.09
N GLU A 179 7.08 15.19 -7.92
CA GLU A 179 6.13 14.17 -8.37
C GLU A 179 5.54 13.33 -7.22
N PRO A 180 6.30 12.93 -6.19
CA PRO A 180 5.76 12.19 -5.06
C PRO A 180 4.61 12.95 -4.36
N TYR A 181 4.73 14.26 -4.24
CA TYR A 181 3.71 15.10 -3.60
C TYR A 181 2.45 15.23 -4.44
N ILE A 182 2.59 15.29 -5.77
CA ILE A 182 1.45 15.33 -6.70
C ILE A 182 0.69 13.99 -6.65
N VAL A 183 1.39 12.87 -6.72
CA VAL A 183 0.79 11.52 -6.72
C VAL A 183 0.09 11.24 -5.39
N ALA A 184 0.76 11.54 -4.27
CA ALA A 184 0.16 11.45 -2.94
C ALA A 184 -1.13 12.29 -2.82
N HIS A 185 -1.10 13.51 -3.36
CA HIS A 185 -2.26 14.40 -3.35
C HIS A 185 -3.42 13.87 -4.17
N HIS A 186 -3.20 13.43 -5.40
CA HIS A 186 -4.26 12.86 -6.23
C HIS A 186 -4.78 11.54 -5.67
N SER A 187 -3.94 10.69 -5.09
CA SER A 187 -4.38 9.47 -4.40
C SER A 187 -5.30 9.77 -3.20
N LEU A 188 -5.00 10.82 -2.43
CA LEU A 188 -5.84 11.28 -1.32
C LEU A 188 -7.20 11.80 -1.83
N LEU A 189 -7.21 12.62 -2.89
CA LEU A 189 -8.44 13.14 -3.48
C LEU A 189 -9.28 12.04 -4.14
N ALA A 190 -8.64 11.10 -4.83
CA ALA A 190 -9.28 9.92 -5.41
C ALA A 190 -9.93 9.03 -4.33
N HIS A 191 -9.22 8.81 -3.22
CA HIS A 191 -9.78 8.15 -2.04
C HIS A 191 -11.03 8.89 -1.52
N ALA A 192 -10.93 10.19 -1.26
CA ALA A 192 -12.06 10.97 -0.73
C ALA A 192 -13.26 10.98 -1.68
N SER A 193 -13.02 11.09 -3.00
CA SER A 193 -14.06 11.02 -4.03
C SER A 193 -14.78 9.68 -4.05
N ALA A 194 -14.04 8.56 -4.03
CA ALA A 194 -14.62 7.22 -3.98
C ALA A 194 -15.39 6.96 -2.67
N VAL A 195 -14.90 7.46 -1.53
CA VAL A 195 -15.61 7.37 -0.26
C VAL A 195 -16.89 8.17 -0.29
N ASN A 196 -16.86 9.42 -0.77
CA ASN A 196 -18.06 10.24 -0.87
C ASN A 196 -19.12 9.56 -1.74
N LEU A 197 -18.72 9.03 -2.91
CA LEU A 197 -19.59 8.24 -3.78
C LEU A 197 -20.18 7.04 -3.04
N TYR A 198 -19.37 6.29 -2.27
CA TYR A 198 -19.85 5.14 -1.51
C TYR A 198 -20.88 5.54 -0.46
N LYS A 199 -20.56 6.55 0.36
CA LYS A 199 -21.42 7.04 1.45
C LYS A 199 -22.75 7.57 0.93
N GLU A 200 -22.73 8.38 -0.12
CA GLU A 200 -23.95 9.01 -0.67
C GLU A 200 -24.86 8.02 -1.41
N LYS A 201 -24.28 7.05 -2.13
CA LYS A 201 -25.05 6.24 -3.08
C LYS A 201 -25.28 4.79 -2.66
N TYR A 202 -24.36 4.22 -1.89
CA TYR A 202 -24.28 2.77 -1.67
C TYR A 202 -24.37 2.39 -0.19
N GLN A 203 -23.78 3.15 0.72
CA GLN A 203 -23.59 2.73 2.11
C GLN A 203 -24.91 2.43 2.83
N GLU A 204 -25.94 3.26 2.67
CA GLU A 204 -27.25 3.03 3.29
C GLU A 204 -27.88 1.69 2.84
N LYS A 205 -27.73 1.33 1.56
CA LYS A 205 -28.33 0.12 0.97
C LYS A 205 -27.46 -1.13 1.16
N GLN A 206 -26.15 -0.96 1.11
CA GLN A 206 -25.19 -2.06 1.11
C GLN A 206 -24.66 -2.36 2.52
N GLY A 207 -24.73 -1.40 3.45
CA GLY A 207 -24.30 -1.58 4.84
C GLY A 207 -22.81 -1.85 5.02
N GLY A 208 -21.98 -1.51 4.04
CA GLY A 208 -20.53 -1.70 4.13
C GLY A 208 -19.81 -0.53 4.78
N LYS A 209 -18.53 -0.75 5.10
CA LYS A 209 -17.58 0.23 5.61
C LYS A 209 -16.48 0.45 4.59
N ILE A 210 -15.99 1.68 4.50
CA ILE A 210 -14.94 2.05 3.55
C ILE A 210 -13.81 2.81 4.24
N GLY A 211 -12.57 2.50 3.85
CA GLY A 211 -11.37 3.08 4.45
C GLY A 211 -10.18 3.08 3.50
N ILE A 212 -9.01 3.33 4.06
CA ILE A 212 -7.72 3.39 3.37
C ILE A 212 -6.71 2.54 4.14
N THR A 213 -5.74 1.96 3.45
CA THR A 213 -4.67 1.20 4.10
C THR A 213 -3.34 1.94 3.96
N LEU A 214 -2.64 2.18 5.06
CA LEU A 214 -1.32 2.81 5.06
C LEU A 214 -0.23 1.81 5.40
N LEU A 215 0.98 2.02 4.86
CA LEU A 215 2.16 1.38 5.43
C LEU A 215 2.41 2.05 6.79
N GLY A 216 2.35 1.28 7.86
CA GLY A 216 2.47 1.74 9.24
C GLY A 216 3.85 1.48 9.80
N ALA A 217 4.93 1.85 9.11
CA ALA A 217 6.27 1.70 9.67
C ALA A 217 6.45 2.62 10.89
N TRP A 218 6.77 2.04 12.05
CA TRP A 218 7.00 2.85 13.26
C TRP A 218 8.37 3.50 13.18
N SER A 219 8.43 4.82 13.37
CA SER A 219 9.71 5.54 13.42
C SER A 219 10.18 5.69 14.86
N GLU A 220 11.30 5.04 15.19
CA GLU A 220 11.98 5.12 16.48
C GLU A 220 13.24 5.98 16.34
N PRO A 221 13.57 6.83 17.33
CA PRO A 221 14.84 7.56 17.27
C PRO A 221 16.02 6.59 17.34
N ALA A 222 17.05 6.82 16.54
CA ALA A 222 18.24 5.98 16.53
C ALA A 222 19.09 6.12 17.81
N THR A 223 18.98 7.25 18.50
CA THR A 223 19.66 7.52 19.79
C THR A 223 18.74 8.31 20.72
N GLU A 224 19.13 8.47 21.98
CA GLU A 224 18.44 9.34 22.95
C GLU A 224 18.69 10.84 22.72
N ASN A 225 19.40 11.21 21.65
CA ASN A 225 19.61 12.61 21.29
C ASN A 225 18.25 13.30 21.03
N PRO A 226 17.97 14.46 21.64
CA PRO A 226 16.76 15.24 21.37
C PRO A 226 16.48 15.48 19.87
N ASP A 227 17.51 15.62 19.05
CA ASP A 227 17.36 15.82 17.61
C ASP A 227 16.82 14.57 16.91
N ASP A 228 17.29 13.38 17.29
CA ASP A 228 16.81 12.10 16.76
C ASP A 228 15.37 11.82 17.23
N ILE A 229 15.03 12.19 18.47
CA ILE A 229 13.65 12.13 18.99
C ILE A 229 12.73 13.03 18.18
N ALA A 230 13.17 14.25 17.87
CA ALA A 230 12.43 15.15 16.99
C ALA A 230 12.33 14.60 15.56
N ALA A 231 13.39 13.97 15.04
CA ALA A 231 13.40 13.32 13.73
C ALA A 231 12.39 12.17 13.64
N ALA A 232 12.29 11.33 14.66
CA ALA A 232 11.30 10.26 14.74
C ALA A 232 9.86 10.79 14.64
N ARG A 233 9.56 11.86 15.37
CA ARG A 233 8.24 12.52 15.30
C ARG A 233 7.98 13.11 13.91
N ARG A 234 8.97 13.80 13.32
CA ARG A 234 8.85 14.32 11.94
C ARG A 234 8.61 13.20 10.93
N MET A 235 9.28 12.07 11.07
CA MET A 235 9.11 10.95 10.15
C MET A 235 7.70 10.33 10.26
N LEU A 236 7.13 10.26 11.47
CA LEU A 236 5.73 9.86 11.65
C LEU A 236 4.77 10.82 10.92
N ASP A 237 5.00 12.13 11.01
CA ASP A 237 4.23 13.13 10.25
C ASP A 237 4.39 12.96 8.75
N PHE A 238 5.62 12.77 8.25
CA PHE A 238 5.90 12.59 6.82
C PHE A 238 5.39 11.26 6.25
N HIS A 239 5.30 10.21 7.08
CA HIS A 239 4.92 8.88 6.61
C HIS A 239 3.43 8.56 6.84
N ILE A 240 2.97 8.66 8.09
CA ILE A 240 1.59 8.32 8.47
C ILE A 240 0.72 9.58 8.40
N GLY A 241 1.21 10.68 8.96
CA GLY A 241 0.51 11.96 8.98
C GLY A 241 0.25 12.52 7.59
N TRP A 242 1.07 12.20 6.59
CA TRP A 242 0.91 12.66 5.21
C TRP A 242 -0.46 12.33 4.64
N MET A 243 -1.00 11.15 5.01
CA MET A 243 -2.34 10.71 4.62
C MET A 243 -3.35 10.94 5.74
N LEU A 244 -3.00 10.61 6.99
CA LEU A 244 -3.96 10.59 8.08
C LEU A 244 -4.31 11.98 8.63
N HIS A 245 -3.36 12.92 8.60
CA HIS A 245 -3.59 14.28 9.07
C HIS A 245 -4.62 15.03 8.19
N PRO A 246 -4.59 14.94 6.84
CA PRO A 246 -5.70 15.41 6.02
C PRO A 246 -7.03 14.75 6.33
N LEU A 247 -7.05 13.42 6.53
CA LEU A 247 -8.28 12.69 6.82
C LEU A 247 -8.93 13.10 8.15
N VAL A 248 -8.14 13.45 9.16
CA VAL A 248 -8.67 13.85 10.48
C VAL A 248 -8.88 15.36 10.59
N TYR A 249 -7.95 16.15 10.07
CA TYR A 249 -7.89 17.60 10.30
C TYR A 249 -8.16 18.45 9.05
N GLY A 250 -8.26 17.84 7.86
CA GLY A 250 -8.50 18.54 6.60
C GLY A 250 -7.28 19.30 6.06
N THR A 251 -6.08 19.10 6.61
CA THR A 251 -4.84 19.74 6.15
C THR A 251 -3.65 18.78 6.23
N TYR A 252 -2.60 18.99 5.44
CA TYR A 252 -1.34 18.26 5.62
C TYR A 252 -0.62 18.64 6.92
N PRO A 253 0.26 17.79 7.48
CA PRO A 253 1.00 18.09 8.71
C PRO A 253 1.76 19.44 8.63
N PRO A 254 1.76 20.26 9.71
CA PRO A 254 2.44 21.55 9.70
C PRO A 254 3.92 21.48 9.33
N VAL A 255 4.64 20.44 9.77
CA VAL A 255 6.05 20.25 9.45
C VAL A 255 6.28 19.97 7.96
N MET A 256 5.38 19.20 7.32
CA MET A 256 5.46 18.96 5.87
C MET A 256 5.22 20.26 5.10
N ARG A 257 4.18 21.03 5.46
CA ARG A 257 3.91 22.32 4.80
C ARG A 257 5.09 23.28 4.91
N LYS A 258 5.74 23.31 6.08
CA LYS A 258 6.94 24.13 6.33
C LYS A 258 8.13 23.66 5.51
N ASN A 259 8.47 22.38 5.59
CA ASN A 259 9.68 21.85 4.99
C ASN A 259 9.55 21.75 3.47
N VAL A 260 8.46 21.17 2.97
CA VAL A 260 8.25 20.94 1.54
C VAL A 260 7.97 22.25 0.79
N GLY A 261 7.20 23.15 1.42
CA GLY A 261 6.85 24.45 0.87
C GLY A 261 5.89 24.36 -0.31
N SER A 262 6.14 25.16 -1.36
CA SER A 262 5.29 25.26 -2.55
C SER A 262 5.19 23.98 -3.39
N ARG A 263 6.06 23.00 -3.15
CA ARG A 263 6.04 21.70 -3.84
C ARG A 263 4.98 20.76 -3.29
N LEU A 264 4.48 21.02 -2.08
CA LEU A 264 3.36 20.29 -1.51
C LEU A 264 2.06 20.94 -2.01
N PRO A 265 1.21 20.22 -2.78
CA PRO A 265 -0.07 20.77 -3.21
C PRO A 265 -0.93 21.21 -2.02
N SER A 266 -1.67 22.31 -2.18
CA SER A 266 -2.62 22.78 -1.17
C SER A 266 -3.98 22.11 -1.37
N LEU A 267 -4.61 21.69 -0.28
CA LEU A 267 -6.03 21.35 -0.30
C LEU A 267 -6.85 22.64 -0.37
N SER A 268 -7.71 22.77 -1.38
CA SER A 268 -8.71 23.84 -1.41
C SER A 268 -9.68 23.68 -0.22
N GLU A 269 -10.48 24.72 0.08
CA GLU A 269 -11.51 24.61 1.12
C GLU A 269 -12.57 23.53 0.80
N GLU A 270 -12.82 23.29 -0.49
CA GLU A 270 -13.72 22.23 -0.94
C GLU A 270 -13.10 20.85 -0.74
N ASP A 271 -11.84 20.67 -1.17
CA ASP A 271 -11.12 19.41 -1.02
C ASP A 271 -10.89 19.06 0.45
N SER A 272 -10.53 20.05 1.27
CA SER A 272 -10.36 19.88 2.72
C SER A 272 -11.64 19.37 3.37
N ARG A 273 -12.80 19.92 3.01
CA ARG A 273 -14.11 19.45 3.51
C ARG A 273 -14.43 18.04 3.04
N ARG A 274 -14.10 17.68 1.81
CA ARG A 274 -14.33 16.33 1.26
C ARG A 274 -13.42 15.27 1.87
N VAL A 275 -12.15 15.59 2.08
CA VAL A 275 -11.15 14.67 2.63
C VAL A 275 -11.35 14.47 4.13
N LYS A 276 -11.70 15.51 4.86
CA LYS A 276 -11.89 15.41 6.31
C LYS A 276 -13.05 14.47 6.65
N GLY A 277 -12.75 13.39 7.36
CA GLY A 277 -13.71 12.36 7.76
C GLY A 277 -14.08 11.37 6.65
N SER A 278 -13.33 11.32 5.55
CA SER A 278 -13.60 10.41 4.42
C SER A 278 -13.19 8.97 4.70
N PHE A 279 -13.54 8.40 5.85
CA PHE A 279 -13.29 6.98 6.16
C PHE A 279 -14.23 6.50 7.27
N ASP A 280 -14.41 5.18 7.38
CA ASP A 280 -15.09 4.49 8.49
C ASP A 280 -14.10 3.70 9.34
N PHE A 281 -12.94 3.37 8.79
CA PHE A 281 -11.80 2.75 9.47
C PHE A 281 -10.49 3.13 8.77
N VAL A 282 -9.36 2.90 9.45
CA VAL A 282 -8.01 3.01 8.87
C VAL A 282 -7.33 1.66 8.96
N GLY A 283 -6.84 1.18 7.82
CA GLY A 283 -6.04 -0.04 7.72
C GLY A 283 -4.55 0.25 7.88
N PHE A 284 -3.81 -0.68 8.48
CA PHE A 284 -2.35 -0.64 8.50
C PHE A 284 -1.74 -1.95 8.00
N ASN A 285 -0.75 -1.80 7.13
CA ASN A 285 0.24 -2.81 6.82
C ASN A 285 1.44 -2.53 7.72
N HIS A 286 1.80 -3.43 8.63
CA HIS A 286 2.89 -3.21 9.59
C HIS A 286 3.93 -4.31 9.51
N TYR A 287 5.18 -3.94 9.22
CA TYR A 287 6.25 -4.90 8.97
C TYR A 287 7.56 -4.58 9.66
N SER A 288 7.81 -3.30 9.97
CA SER A 288 9.15 -2.87 10.37
C SER A 288 9.15 -1.63 11.25
N VAL A 289 10.31 -1.41 11.84
CA VAL A 289 10.69 -0.21 12.59
C VAL A 289 11.77 0.51 11.80
N TRP A 290 11.62 1.83 11.65
CA TRP A 290 12.62 2.71 11.08
C TRP A 290 13.35 3.44 12.20
N TYR A 291 14.61 3.09 12.43
CA TYR A 291 15.47 3.87 13.31
C TYR A 291 15.97 5.09 12.55
N VAL A 292 15.60 6.28 13.02
CA VAL A 292 15.87 7.53 12.31
C VAL A 292 16.84 8.42 13.05
N GLN A 293 17.74 9.03 12.29
CA GLN A 293 18.66 10.07 12.76
C GLN A 293 18.25 11.41 12.19
N ALA A 294 18.50 12.50 12.92
CA ALA A 294 18.29 13.84 12.40
C ALA A 294 19.30 14.19 11.30
N ASP A 295 18.84 14.88 10.26
CA ASP A 295 19.69 15.46 9.22
C ASP A 295 19.16 16.82 8.77
N THR A 296 19.02 17.75 9.73
CA THR A 296 18.40 19.06 9.50
C THR A 296 19.18 19.97 8.55
N SER A 297 20.48 19.73 8.37
CA SER A 297 21.29 20.46 7.39
C SER A 297 20.81 20.28 5.95
N GLN A 298 20.13 19.16 5.64
CA GLN A 298 19.58 18.92 4.31
C GLN A 298 18.45 19.89 3.95
N LEU A 299 17.83 20.53 4.95
CA LEU A 299 16.79 21.52 4.68
C LEU A 299 17.33 22.77 3.97
N GLU A 300 18.64 23.01 4.02
CA GLU A 300 19.29 24.12 3.31
C GLU A 300 19.60 23.77 1.84
N ASN A 301 19.47 22.50 1.45
CA ASN A 301 19.74 22.07 0.08
C ASN A 301 18.65 22.60 -0.88
N PRO A 302 19.01 23.26 -1.99
CA PRO A 302 18.03 23.75 -2.96
C PRO A 302 17.29 22.63 -3.69
N VAL A 303 17.86 21.42 -3.75
CA VAL A 303 17.29 20.26 -4.43
C VAL A 303 17.11 19.12 -3.42
N ARG A 304 15.86 18.71 -3.18
CA ARG A 304 15.50 17.74 -2.14
C ARG A 304 14.47 16.75 -2.65
N ASP A 305 14.64 15.49 -2.29
CA ASP A 305 13.61 14.46 -2.40
C ASP A 305 12.75 14.38 -1.13
N TYR A 306 11.86 13.40 -1.08
CA TYR A 306 10.99 13.14 0.07
C TYR A 306 11.78 12.95 1.38
N MET A 307 12.88 12.19 1.34
CA MET A 307 13.67 11.89 2.54
C MET A 307 14.42 13.11 3.06
N LEU A 308 14.98 13.92 2.16
CA LEU A 308 15.65 15.18 2.53
C LEU A 308 14.66 16.22 3.07
N ASP A 309 13.43 16.24 2.58
CA ASP A 309 12.38 17.11 3.14
C ASP A 309 11.93 16.69 4.56
N ALA A 310 11.93 15.38 4.85
CA ALA A 310 11.72 14.87 6.21
C ALA A 310 12.88 15.25 7.16
N ALA A 311 14.05 15.60 6.59
CA ALA A 311 15.27 15.93 7.31
C ALA A 311 15.72 14.81 8.25
N VAL A 312 15.74 13.59 7.71
CA VAL A 312 16.14 12.39 8.44
C VAL A 312 17.11 11.55 7.61
N LYS A 313 17.96 10.80 8.31
CA LYS A 313 18.75 9.70 7.76
C LYS A 313 18.21 8.39 8.33
N ILE A 314 17.95 7.43 7.44
CA ILE A 314 17.73 6.04 7.84
C ILE A 314 19.05 5.30 7.58
N PRO A 315 19.66 4.65 8.58
CA PRO A 315 20.91 3.93 8.40
C PRO A 315 20.83 2.93 7.23
N ALA A 316 21.87 2.89 6.38
CA ALA A 316 21.85 2.16 5.11
C ALA A 316 21.59 0.64 5.22
N HIS A 317 21.76 0.04 6.40
CA HIS A 317 21.44 -1.37 6.64
C HIS A 317 19.93 -1.63 6.83
N VAL A 318 19.11 -0.57 6.87
CA VAL A 318 17.65 -0.59 7.09
C VAL A 318 16.89 0.25 6.04
N ASN A 319 17.56 0.72 4.98
CA ASN A 319 16.94 1.59 3.99
C ASN A 319 15.72 0.90 3.35
N PHE A 320 14.64 1.66 3.08
CA PHE A 320 13.44 1.17 2.40
C PHE A 320 13.76 0.53 1.03
N LEU A 321 14.76 1.07 0.31
CA LEU A 321 15.29 0.42 -0.89
C LEU A 321 15.90 -0.95 -0.57
N SER A 322 16.59 -1.11 0.57
CA SER A 322 17.07 -2.40 1.05
C SER A 322 15.95 -3.32 1.53
N PHE A 323 14.86 -2.80 2.12
CA PHE A 323 13.67 -3.59 2.45
C PHE A 323 12.98 -4.12 1.19
N CYS A 324 12.73 -3.28 0.18
CA CYS A 324 12.18 -3.71 -1.11
C CYS A 324 13.17 -4.56 -1.94
N LEU A 325 14.47 -4.31 -1.85
CA LEU A 325 15.50 -5.16 -2.48
C LEU A 325 15.69 -6.49 -1.75
N LEU A 326 15.47 -6.57 -0.43
CA LEU A 326 15.47 -7.83 0.31
C LEU A 326 14.33 -8.75 -0.13
N ILE A 327 13.22 -8.18 -0.62
CA ILE A 327 12.12 -8.94 -1.25
C ILE A 327 12.50 -9.44 -2.66
N THR A 328 13.47 -8.79 -3.34
CA THR A 328 13.78 -9.04 -4.76
C THR A 328 15.19 -9.56 -5.06
N SER A 329 16.08 -9.70 -4.07
CA SER A 329 17.47 -10.13 -4.27
C SER A 329 17.97 -11.12 -3.21
N THR A 330 18.86 -12.00 -3.66
CA THR A 330 19.48 -13.13 -2.94
C THR A 330 20.19 -12.74 -1.62
N PRO A 331 20.37 -13.70 -0.70
CA PRO A 331 20.38 -13.46 0.73
C PRO A 331 21.66 -12.80 1.22
N ARG A 332 21.55 -11.62 1.83
CA ARG A 332 22.53 -11.17 2.82
C ARG A 332 22.07 -11.61 4.21
N LYS A 333 23.00 -12.16 4.98
CA LYS A 333 22.87 -12.34 6.43
C LYS A 333 22.43 -11.01 7.04
N VAL A 334 21.20 -10.94 7.52
CA VAL A 334 20.76 -9.90 8.46
C VAL A 334 21.36 -10.27 9.81
N THR A 335 22.64 -9.92 10.01
CA THR A 335 23.28 -9.99 11.33
C THR A 335 22.93 -8.72 12.09
N GLY A 336 21.87 -8.77 12.89
CA GLY A 336 21.50 -7.68 13.77
C GLY A 336 20.05 -7.79 14.24
N GLY A 337 19.82 -8.54 15.32
CA GLY A 337 18.65 -8.48 16.18
C GLY A 337 17.29 -8.33 15.50
N GLU A 338 16.69 -9.46 15.10
CA GLU A 338 15.26 -9.60 14.79
C GLU A 338 14.42 -9.34 16.06
N GLN A 339 14.42 -8.11 16.56
CA GLN A 339 13.59 -7.70 17.68
C GLN A 339 12.17 -7.45 17.19
N THR A 340 11.33 -8.47 17.37
CA THR A 340 9.85 -8.43 17.46
C THR A 340 9.21 -7.06 17.25
N THR A 341 8.55 -6.87 16.11
CA THR A 341 7.80 -5.67 15.70
C THR A 341 6.54 -5.39 16.54
N LEU A 342 6.20 -6.26 17.50
CA LEU A 342 4.97 -6.14 18.28
C LEU A 342 4.90 -4.85 19.12
N TRP A 343 6.00 -4.45 19.79
CA TRP A 343 6.02 -3.21 20.56
C TRP A 343 5.86 -1.98 19.67
N ALA A 344 6.35 -2.05 18.44
CA ALA A 344 6.25 -0.99 17.46
C ALA A 344 4.83 -0.85 16.92
N LEU A 345 4.15 -1.97 16.70
CA LEU A 345 2.72 -1.98 16.40
C LEU A 345 1.91 -1.36 17.55
N ILE A 346 2.22 -1.69 18.81
CA ILE A 346 1.55 -1.08 19.98
C ILE A 346 1.78 0.44 19.98
N LYS A 347 3.02 0.90 19.81
CA LYS A 347 3.31 2.34 19.74
C LYS A 347 2.60 3.04 18.58
N LEU A 348 2.52 2.39 17.41
CA LEU A 348 1.73 2.87 16.29
C LEU A 348 0.26 3.05 16.69
N LEU A 349 -0.36 2.01 17.25
CA LEU A 349 -1.77 2.05 17.67
C LEU A 349 -2.02 3.12 18.75
N ASP A 350 -1.12 3.25 19.72
CA ASP A 350 -1.20 4.31 20.73
C ASP A 350 -1.06 5.70 20.11
N HIS A 351 -0.18 5.86 19.12
CA HIS A 351 -0.05 7.11 18.38
C HIS A 351 -1.34 7.44 17.62
N ILE A 352 -1.96 6.47 16.94
CA ILE A 352 -3.25 6.66 16.27
C ILE A 352 -4.36 7.04 17.26
N LYS A 353 -4.39 6.37 18.41
CA LYS A 353 -5.34 6.64 19.49
C LYS A 353 -5.21 8.07 20.03
N VAL A 354 -4.00 8.51 20.33
CA VAL A 354 -3.73 9.80 20.97
C VAL A 354 -3.85 10.97 19.99
N TYR A 355 -3.30 10.84 18.78
CA TYR A 355 -3.14 11.96 17.84
C TYR A 355 -4.18 12.01 16.73
N TYR A 356 -4.97 10.96 16.52
CA TYR A 356 -5.91 10.91 15.39
C TYR A 356 -7.34 10.59 15.81
N GLY A 357 -7.66 10.72 17.10
CA GLY A 357 -9.03 10.58 17.62
C GLY A 357 -9.50 9.13 17.77
N ASN A 358 -8.57 8.16 17.81
CA ASN A 358 -8.85 6.74 18.01
C ASN A 358 -9.90 6.16 17.04
N PRO A 359 -9.71 6.31 15.70
CA PRO A 359 -10.60 5.70 14.73
C PRO A 359 -10.56 4.17 14.83
N PRO A 360 -11.57 3.46 14.30
CA PRO A 360 -11.48 2.02 14.11
C PRO A 360 -10.26 1.67 13.26
N VAL A 361 -9.43 0.75 13.76
CA VAL A 361 -8.20 0.30 13.08
C VAL A 361 -8.32 -1.17 12.68
N MET A 362 -7.80 -1.50 11.50
CA MET A 362 -7.61 -2.88 11.03
C MET A 362 -6.15 -3.12 10.70
N ILE A 363 -5.59 -4.25 11.13
CA ILE A 363 -4.28 -4.70 10.66
C ILE A 363 -4.51 -5.56 9.44
N HIS A 364 -4.17 -5.04 8.27
CA HIS A 364 -4.45 -5.68 6.99
C HIS A 364 -3.32 -6.56 6.50
N GLU A 365 -2.08 -6.21 6.85
CA GLU A 365 -0.92 -7.05 6.60
C GLU A 365 0.06 -6.94 7.77
N ASN A 366 0.59 -8.08 8.20
CA ASN A 366 1.64 -8.18 9.21
C ASN A 366 2.30 -9.54 9.10
N ASP A 367 3.58 -9.59 8.70
CA ASP A 367 4.32 -10.84 8.62
C ASP A 367 5.84 -10.61 8.61
N LEU A 368 6.61 -11.70 8.64
CA LEU A 368 8.05 -11.75 8.40
C LEU A 368 8.31 -12.65 7.19
N CYS A 369 9.01 -12.13 6.18
CA CYS A 369 9.45 -12.96 5.06
C CYS A 369 10.57 -13.92 5.52
N ARG A 370 10.28 -15.23 5.55
CA ARG A 370 11.30 -16.26 5.82
C ARG A 370 11.85 -16.79 4.51
N VAL A 371 13.13 -16.55 4.26
CA VAL A 371 13.83 -17.13 3.09
C VAL A 371 14.19 -18.59 3.41
N GLU A 372 13.47 -19.56 2.84
CA GLU A 372 13.84 -20.97 2.92
C GLU A 372 15.00 -21.28 1.95
N PHE A 373 16.12 -21.78 2.48
CA PHE A 373 17.19 -22.35 1.68
C PHE A 373 16.80 -23.76 1.23
N ALA A 374 16.46 -23.92 -0.06
CA ALA A 374 16.41 -25.25 -0.65
C ALA A 374 17.85 -25.80 -0.75
N TYR A 375 18.27 -26.58 0.24
CA TYR A 375 19.44 -27.45 0.11
C TYR A 375 19.11 -28.48 -0.98
N GLN A 376 19.57 -28.24 -2.21
CA GLN A 376 19.72 -29.32 -3.18
C GLN A 376 20.74 -30.30 -2.59
N ARG A 377 20.25 -31.41 -2.03
CA ARG A 377 21.07 -32.60 -1.83
C ARG A 377 21.54 -33.03 -3.22
N VAL A 378 22.80 -32.76 -3.53
CA VAL A 378 23.50 -33.43 -4.61
C VAL A 378 23.51 -34.91 -4.24
N ILE A 379 22.63 -35.69 -4.86
CA ILE A 379 22.75 -37.14 -4.87
C ILE A 379 23.88 -37.43 -5.86
N THR A 380 25.09 -37.62 -5.37
CA THR A 380 26.17 -38.22 -6.15
C THR A 380 25.87 -39.70 -6.30
N SER A 381 25.77 -40.14 -7.56
CA SER A 381 25.69 -41.54 -8.00
C SER A 381 26.91 -42.35 -7.62
#